data_AF-A0A371J2G3-F1
#
_entry.id   AF-A0A371J2G3-F1
#
_cell.length_a   1.000
_cell.length_b   1.000
_cell.length_c   1.000
_cell.angle_alpha   90.00
_cell.angle_beta   90.00
_cell.angle_gamma   90.00
#
_symmetry.space_group_name_H-M   'P 1'
#
loop_
_entity.id
_entity.type
_entity.pdbx_description
1 polymer ?
#
loop_
_entity_poly.entity_id
_entity_poly.type
_entity_poly.pdbx_seq_one_letter_code
_entity_poly.pdbx_strand_id
1 'polypeptide(L)'
;MKYWAFRAGQIIDIQDIPEQGIKFVTIATDPENIYTATRLIASDKTLVMDPNHEEITLDDLNVGDDVFVYHSMAMTMSIPPQTQAFVIEVRN
;
A
#
# COMPACT_ATOMS: atom_id res chain seq x y z
N MET A 1 2.05 -6.93 18.39
CA MET A 1 2.68 -5.78 17.71
C MET A 1 4.20 -5.97 17.49
N LYS A 2 4.71 -7.15 17.09
CA LYS A 2 6.18 -7.41 16.99
C LYS A 2 6.70 -7.76 15.58
N TYR A 3 5.85 -7.80 14.54
CA TYR A 3 6.21 -8.41 13.25
C TYR A 3 5.60 -7.70 12.02
N TRP A 4 5.75 -6.38 11.94
CA TRP A 4 5.39 -5.62 10.73
C TRP A 4 6.67 -5.21 10.00
N ALA A 5 6.65 -5.33 8.69
CA ALA A 5 7.66 -4.73 7.83
C ALA A 5 7.23 -3.30 7.48
N PHE A 6 8.21 -2.42 7.31
CA PHE A 6 8.02 -1.03 6.91
C PHE A 6 8.53 -0.84 5.49
N ARG A 7 7.78 -0.07 4.69
CA ARG A 7 8.21 0.36 3.35
C ARG A 7 7.69 1.78 3.08
N ALA A 8 8.49 2.57 2.40
CA ALA A 8 8.09 3.86 1.85
C ALA A 8 8.13 3.79 0.32
N GLY A 9 7.30 4.57 -0.35
CA GLY A 9 7.29 4.68 -1.81
C GLY A 9 6.13 5.51 -2.31
N GLN A 10 6.13 5.77 -3.62
CA GLN A 10 5.04 6.43 -4.32
C GLN A 10 4.02 5.40 -4.81
N ILE A 11 2.73 5.70 -4.71
CA ILE A 11 1.67 4.92 -5.36
C ILE A 11 1.77 5.09 -6.87
N ILE A 12 1.96 3.98 -7.59
CA ILE A 12 2.10 3.97 -9.06
C ILE A 12 0.91 3.33 -9.78
N ASP A 13 0.08 2.56 -9.07
CA ASP A 13 -1.10 1.90 -9.60
C ASP A 13 -2.09 1.56 -8.48
N ILE A 14 -3.38 1.71 -8.75
CA ILE A 14 -4.47 1.30 -7.86
C ILE A 14 -5.46 0.49 -8.68
N GLN A 15 -5.70 -0.75 -8.26
CA GLN A 15 -6.65 -1.66 -8.90
C GLN A 15 -7.71 -2.13 -7.90
N ASP A 16 -8.97 -1.82 -8.19
CA ASP A 16 -10.11 -2.24 -7.38
C ASP A 16 -10.55 -3.67 -7.73
N ILE A 17 -10.80 -4.48 -6.70
CA ILE A 17 -11.36 -5.84 -6.82
C ILE A 17 -12.62 -5.91 -5.96
N PRO A 18 -13.75 -5.38 -6.45
CA PRO A 18 -14.97 -5.25 -5.67
C PRO A 18 -15.54 -6.60 -5.23
N GLU A 19 -15.38 -7.65 -6.04
CA GLU A 19 -15.82 -9.01 -5.71
C GLU A 19 -15.18 -9.57 -4.43
N GLN A 20 -13.99 -9.08 -4.07
CA GLN A 20 -13.23 -9.54 -2.92
C GLN A 20 -13.16 -8.48 -1.81
N GLY A 21 -13.71 -7.29 -2.02
CA GLY A 21 -13.63 -6.19 -1.05
C GLY A 21 -12.20 -5.71 -0.78
N ILE A 22 -11.31 -5.83 -1.78
CA ILE A 22 -9.91 -5.41 -1.67
C ILE A 22 -9.53 -4.44 -2.79
N LYS A 23 -8.51 -3.63 -2.51
CA LYS A 23 -7.75 -2.88 -3.52
C LYS A 23 -6.32 -3.38 -3.55
N PHE A 24 -5.78 -3.51 -4.75
CA PHE A 24 -4.34 -3.64 -4.92
C PHE A 24 -3.74 -2.25 -5.09
N VAL A 25 -2.88 -1.85 -4.16
CA VAL A 25 -2.15 -0.59 -4.20
C VAL A 25 -0.69 -0.90 -4.46
N THR A 26 -0.18 -0.54 -5.64
CA THR A 26 1.22 -0.78 -5.99
C THR A 26 2.05 0.44 -5.64
N ILE A 27 3.06 0.26 -4.79
CA ILE A 27 4.02 1.31 -4.41
C ILE A 27 5.40 1.00 -4.96
N ALA A 28 6.19 2.02 -5.28
CA ALA A 28 7.58 1.86 -5.72
C ALA A 28 8.48 2.97 -5.14
N THR A 29 9.75 2.66 -4.86
CA THR A 29 10.75 3.70 -4.53
C THR A 29 11.30 4.37 -5.79
N ASP A 30 11.26 3.66 -6.92
CA ASP A 30 11.58 4.15 -8.25
C ASP A 30 10.42 3.75 -9.18
N PRO A 31 9.51 4.67 -9.54
CA PRO A 31 8.33 4.38 -10.36
C PRO A 31 8.64 3.77 -11.74
N GLU A 32 9.84 3.98 -12.27
CA GLU A 32 10.26 3.43 -13.57
C GLU A 32 10.86 2.02 -13.45
N ASN A 33 11.03 1.51 -12.22
CA ASN A 33 11.66 0.22 -11.95
C ASN A 33 10.76 -0.71 -11.13
N ILE A 34 10.14 -1.66 -11.84
CA ILE A 34 9.25 -2.67 -11.26
C ILE A 34 9.89 -3.54 -10.16
N TYR A 35 11.21 -3.68 -10.14
CA TYR A 35 11.90 -4.45 -9.09
C TYR A 35 11.96 -3.70 -7.76
N THR A 36 11.67 -2.40 -7.77
CA THR A 36 11.51 -1.62 -6.53
C THR A 36 10.08 -1.64 -6.02
N ALA A 37 9.13 -2.12 -6.83
CA ALA A 37 7.72 -2.08 -6.51
C ALA A 37 7.30 -3.16 -5.50
N THR A 38 6.21 -2.91 -4.80
CA THR A 38 5.48 -3.88 -3.97
C THR A 38 4.01 -3.63 -4.13
N ARG A 39 3.26 -4.70 -4.34
CA ARG A 39 1.80 -4.65 -4.48
C ARG A 39 1.15 -5.02 -3.17
N LEU A 40 0.50 -4.03 -2.58
CA LEU A 40 -0.17 -4.12 -1.30
C LEU A 40 -1.57 -4.62 -1.50
N ILE A 41 -1.97 -5.62 -0.71
CA ILE A 41 -3.35 -6.07 -0.60
C ILE A 41 -3.97 -5.26 0.51
N ALA A 42 -4.86 -4.33 0.17
CA ALA A 42 -5.54 -3.45 1.11
C ALA A 42 -7.04 -3.79 1.16
N SER A 43 -7.65 -3.70 2.33
CA SER A 43 -9.10 -3.94 2.52
C SER A 43 -9.68 -2.97 3.55
N ASP A 44 -10.95 -3.15 3.89
CA ASP A 44 -11.63 -2.56 5.05
C ASP A 44 -10.90 -2.69 6.41
N LYS A 45 -9.87 -3.53 6.51
CA LYS A 45 -9.04 -3.73 7.71
C LYS A 45 -7.73 -2.94 7.67
N THR A 46 -7.42 -2.30 6.55
CA THR A 46 -6.24 -1.45 6.41
C THR A 46 -6.58 -0.07 6.94
N LEU A 47 -5.85 0.37 7.97
CA LEU A 47 -5.94 1.74 8.47
C LEU A 47 -5.29 2.68 7.45
N VAL A 48 -6.02 3.68 6.97
CA VAL A 48 -5.49 4.69 6.04
C VAL A 48 -5.53 6.05 6.74
N MET A 49 -4.43 6.78 6.68
CA MET A 49 -4.31 8.09 7.31
C MET A 49 -3.82 9.13 6.32
N ASP A 50 -4.38 10.34 6.41
CA ASP A 50 -3.89 11.52 5.70
C ASP A 50 -2.58 12.05 6.35
N PRO A 51 -1.96 13.09 5.76
CA PRO A 51 -0.76 13.70 6.34
C PRO A 51 -0.95 14.32 7.74
N ASN A 52 -2.19 14.61 8.15
CA ASN A 52 -2.55 15.15 9.47
C ASN A 52 -2.85 14.04 10.50
N HIS A 53 -2.75 12.76 10.11
CA HIS A 53 -3.14 11.58 10.89
C HIS A 53 -4.65 11.48 11.15
N GLU A 54 -5.46 12.08 10.29
CA GLU A 54 -6.90 11.84 10.24
C GLU A 54 -7.16 10.56 9.43
N GLU A 55 -8.05 9.71 9.94
CA GLU A 55 -8.43 8.47 9.25
C GLU A 55 -9.23 8.81 7.99
N ILE A 56 -8.77 8.29 6.85
CA ILE A 56 -9.41 8.41 5.54
C ILE A 56 -9.69 7.01 4.99
N THR A 57 -10.27 6.93 3.80
CA THR A 57 -10.61 5.65 3.16
C THR A 57 -9.61 5.29 2.07
N LEU A 58 -9.65 4.03 1.63
CA LEU A 58 -8.88 3.57 0.47
C LEU A 58 -9.29 4.26 -0.84
N ASP A 59 -10.47 4.87 -0.90
CA ASP A 59 -10.95 5.62 -2.06
C ASP A 59 -10.33 7.02 -2.15
N ASP A 60 -9.75 7.51 -1.04
CA ASP A 60 -9.08 8.81 -0.98
C ASP A 60 -7.61 8.74 -1.45
N LEU A 61 -7.07 7.54 -1.66
CA LEU A 61 -5.72 7.31 -2.18
C LEU A 61 -5.63 7.62 -3.68
N ASN A 62 -4.55 8.28 -4.09
CA ASN A 62 -4.30 8.65 -5.47
C ASN A 62 -2.97 8.09 -5.98
N VAL A 63 -2.92 7.81 -7.28
CA VAL A 63 -1.65 7.57 -7.97
C VAL A 63 -0.82 8.85 -7.90
N GLY A 64 0.42 8.74 -7.43
CA GLY A 64 1.32 9.86 -7.17
C GLY A 64 1.56 10.16 -5.70
N ASP A 65 0.70 9.67 -4.79
CA ASP A 65 0.87 9.88 -3.35
C ASP A 65 2.15 9.18 -2.86
N ASP A 66 2.96 9.89 -2.08
CA ASP A 66 4.02 9.31 -1.29
C ASP A 66 3.42 8.72 -0.03
N VAL A 67 3.71 7.46 0.25
CA VAL A 67 3.13 6.74 1.37
C VAL A 67 4.17 6.03 2.22
N PHE A 68 3.89 5.97 3.52
CA PHE A 68 4.51 5.03 4.45
C PHE A 68 3.56 3.87 4.69
N VAL A 69 4.10 2.65 4.65
CA VAL A 69 3.30 1.44 4.72
C VAL A 69 3.87 0.48 5.73
N TYR A 70 3.00 0.04 6.65
CA TYR A 70 3.25 -1.09 7.53
C TYR A 70 2.49 -2.31 7.01
N HIS A 71 3.21 -3.39 6.73
CA HIS A 71 2.67 -4.57 6.07
C HIS A 71 3.16 -5.87 6.68
N SER A 72 2.56 -6.98 6.24
CA SER A 72 2.95 -8.32 6.68
C SER A 72 4.38 -8.67 6.27
N MET A 73 5.08 -9.39 7.14
CA MET A 73 6.35 -10.02 6.76
C MET A 73 6.14 -11.21 5.80
N ALA A 74 4.95 -11.79 5.78
CA ALA A 74 4.58 -12.81 4.82
C ALA A 74 4.26 -12.14 3.47
N MET A 75 4.89 -12.65 2.41
CA MET A 75 4.73 -12.14 1.06
C MET A 75 4.68 -13.28 0.03
N THR A 76 3.93 -13.07 -1.04
CA THR A 76 3.93 -13.95 -2.21
C THR A 76 5.13 -13.58 -3.09
N MET A 77 5.94 -14.58 -3.46
CA MET A 77 7.10 -14.40 -4.34
C MET A 77 6.64 -14.21 -5.80
N SER A 78 6.30 -12.96 -6.13
CA SER A 78 5.95 -12.48 -7.48
C SER A 78 6.80 -11.26 -7.85
N ILE A 79 6.66 -10.77 -9.08
CA ILE A 79 7.23 -9.48 -9.51
C ILE A 79 6.06 -8.58 -9.95
N PRO A 80 5.72 -7.51 -9.21
CA PRO A 80 6.24 -7.16 -7.88
C PRO A 80 5.78 -8.16 -6.80
N PRO A 81 6.49 -8.28 -5.66
CA PRO A 81 6.03 -9.07 -4.52
C PRO A 81 4.71 -8.53 -3.97
N GLN A 82 3.89 -9.42 -3.43
CA GLN A 82 2.57 -9.09 -2.88
C GLN A 82 2.48 -9.36 -1.39
N THR A 83 1.85 -8.44 -0.63
CA THR A 83 1.72 -8.57 0.84
C THR A 83 0.53 -7.79 1.38
N GLN A 84 -0.03 -8.23 2.52
CA GLN A 84 -1.14 -7.55 3.20
C GLN A 84 -0.67 -6.23 3.83
N ALA A 85 -1.34 -5.13 3.52
CA ALA A 85 -1.14 -3.85 4.20
C ALA A 85 -1.99 -3.77 5.48
N PHE A 86 -1.38 -3.28 6.56
CA PHE A 86 -2.04 -3.01 7.82
C PHE A 86 -2.29 -1.51 8.01
N VAL A 87 -1.31 -0.69 7.63
CA VAL A 87 -1.40 0.77 7.71
C VAL A 87 -0.82 1.37 6.44
N ILE A 88 -1.50 2.36 5.87
CA ILE A 88 -1.03 3.23 4.78
C ILE A 88 -1.17 4.68 5.26
N GLU A 89 -0.07 5.44 5.25
CA GLU A 89 -0.04 6.83 5.68
C GLU A 89 0.43 7.71 4.52
N VAL A 90 -0.42 8.63 4.07
CA VAL A 90 -0.10 9.60 3.01
C VAL A 90 0.84 10.68 3.55
N ARG A 91 1.81 11.10 2.74
CA ARG A 91 2.90 12.00 3.17
C ARG A 91 3.00 13.32 2.41
N ASN A 92 2.36 13.48 1.27
CA ASN A 92 2.50 14.66 0.41
C ASN A 92 1.19 15.09 -0.26
#